data_AF-A0A9P7ERE2-F1
#
_entry.id   AF-A0A9P7ERE2-F1
#
_cell.length_a   1.000
_cell.length_b   1.000
_cell.length_c   1.000
_cell.angle_alpha   90.00
_cell.angle_beta   90.00
_cell.angle_gamma   90.00
#
_symmetry.space_group_name_H-M   'P 1'
#
loop_
_entity.id
_entity.type
_entity.pdbx_description
1 polymer ?
#
loop_
_entity_poly.entity_id
_entity_poly.type
_entity_poly.pdbx_seq_one_letter_code
_entity_poly.pdbx_strand_id
1 'polypeptide(L)'
;MSSATYTRCDENDICTGKPKPLTVPRATYNNAQKMRAAISHKFGRDHGLGTQPWMENPAYPGRFIGNPSLSVVVSQYMISLRCRKVHAGETVISARAIDEPTLKALWVFNCAAERNEHMRISRKRKAEHPEDWGGFLMRMMLYLLYLVSFLCLLHFDEALQITWSDITFQVKDAVLKNQWIDATPDLLCQGGFRSTDFRVHLMLPFRKTHQQGGESQWFDFDFIF
;
A
#
# COMPACT_ATOMS: atom_id res chain seq x y z
N MET A 1 -12.81 28.51 34.87
CA MET A 1 -13.22 27.14 34.49
C MET A 1 -13.06 27.01 32.99
N SER A 2 -11.96 26.40 32.55
CA SER A 2 -11.68 26.16 31.13
C SER A 2 -12.58 25.01 30.65
N SER A 3 -13.49 25.29 29.72
CA SER A 3 -14.25 24.26 29.02
C SER A 3 -13.27 23.48 28.15
N ALA A 4 -12.78 22.35 28.66
CA ALA A 4 -12.03 21.40 27.86
C ALA A 4 -12.96 20.89 26.76
N THR A 5 -12.78 21.43 25.54
CA THR A 5 -13.48 20.94 24.35
C THR A 5 -13.04 19.50 24.13
N TYR A 6 -13.83 18.55 24.64
CA TYR A 6 -13.61 17.12 24.44
C TYR A 6 -13.83 16.78 22.96
N THR A 7 -12.78 16.94 22.16
CA THR A 7 -12.67 16.52 20.75
C THR A 7 -12.59 15.00 20.66
N ARG A 8 -13.58 14.29 21.20
CA ARG A 8 -13.70 12.83 21.06
C ARG A 8 -14.26 12.45 19.68
N CYS A 9 -13.93 11.26 19.21
CA CYS A 9 -14.23 10.73 17.87
C CYS A 9 -15.71 10.47 17.58
N ASP A 10 -16.58 10.54 18.58
CA ASP A 10 -18.01 10.30 18.41
C ASP A 10 -18.71 11.43 17.65
N GLU A 11 -19.72 11.04 16.87
CA GLU A 11 -20.57 11.93 16.09
C GLU A 11 -21.46 12.80 16.96
N ASN A 12 -21.84 12.27 18.13
CA ASN A 12 -22.63 13.01 19.11
C ASN A 12 -21.69 13.69 20.12
N ASP A 13 -22.10 14.88 20.54
CA ASP A 13 -21.50 15.53 21.69
C ASP A 13 -21.92 14.79 22.98
N ILE A 14 -20.96 14.56 23.86
CA ILE A 14 -21.14 13.79 25.10
C ILE A 14 -21.94 14.62 26.13
N CYS A 15 -21.77 15.93 26.12
CA CYS A 15 -22.42 16.81 27.08
C CYS A 15 -23.88 17.10 26.66
N THR A 16 -24.15 17.18 25.36
CA THR A 16 -25.47 17.55 24.85
C THR A 16 -26.26 16.39 24.22
N GLY A 17 -25.60 15.27 23.91
CA GLY A 17 -26.20 14.12 23.21
C GLY A 17 -26.56 14.39 21.74
N LYS A 18 -26.37 15.62 21.26
CA LYS A 18 -26.76 16.05 19.91
C LYS A 18 -25.66 15.76 18.89
N PRO A 19 -26.01 15.55 17.61
CA PRO A 19 -25.01 15.40 16.56
C PRO A 19 -24.16 16.68 16.46
N LYS A 20 -22.84 16.51 16.38
CA LYS A 20 -21.90 17.62 16.24
C LYS A 20 -22.08 18.30 14.87
N PRO A 21 -22.03 19.64 14.81
CA PRO A 21 -22.14 20.36 13.54
C PRO A 21 -21.03 19.96 12.55
N LEU A 22 -21.34 20.01 11.25
CA LEU A 22 -20.43 19.62 10.17
C LEU A 22 -19.16 20.48 10.11
N THR A 23 -19.20 21.69 10.68
CA THR A 23 -18.10 22.65 10.72
C THR A 23 -16.98 22.26 11.67
N VAL A 24 -17.24 21.33 12.61
CA VAL A 24 -16.24 20.93 13.61
C VAL A 24 -15.42 19.75 13.07
N PRO A 25 -14.07 19.84 13.04
CA PRO A 25 -13.23 18.74 12.60
C PRO A 25 -13.47 17.50 13.48
N ARG A 26 -13.80 16.38 12.84
CA ARG A 26 -14.11 15.12 13.51
C ARG A 26 -12.89 14.21 13.48
N ALA A 27 -12.59 13.57 14.60
CA ALA A 27 -11.56 12.54 14.60
C ALA A 27 -12.02 11.32 13.78
N THR A 28 -11.10 10.83 12.96
CA THR A 28 -11.26 9.71 12.02
C THR A 28 -11.18 8.36 12.73
N TYR A 29 -11.66 7.31 12.07
CA TYR A 29 -11.45 5.93 12.53
C TYR A 29 -9.96 5.64 12.73
N ASN A 30 -9.09 6.16 11.86
CA ASN A 30 -7.64 6.03 11.98
C ASN A 30 -7.10 6.61 13.29
N ASN A 31 -7.63 7.78 13.69
CA ASN A 31 -7.22 8.39 14.95
C ASN A 31 -7.58 7.47 16.13
N ALA A 32 -8.80 6.93 16.14
CA ALA A 32 -9.22 5.96 17.15
C ALA A 32 -8.36 4.69 17.14
N GLN A 33 -7.98 4.18 15.96
CA GLN A 33 -7.10 3.02 15.82
C GLN A 33 -5.70 3.30 16.37
N LYS A 34 -5.13 4.48 16.09
CA LYS A 34 -3.84 4.91 16.64
C LYS A 34 -3.89 5.06 18.16
N MET A 35 -4.96 5.66 18.70
CA MET A 35 -5.17 5.75 20.15
C MET A 35 -5.26 4.36 20.79
N ARG A 36 -6.03 3.44 20.19
CA ARG A 36 -6.13 2.06 20.67
C ARG A 36 -4.75 1.38 20.68
N ALA A 37 -3.99 1.48 19.60
CA ALA A 37 -2.65 0.89 19.50
C ALA A 37 -1.68 1.46 20.55
N ALA A 38 -1.71 2.78 20.79
CA ALA A 38 -0.89 3.42 21.82
C ALA A 38 -1.25 2.93 23.23
N ILE A 39 -2.54 2.81 23.53
CA ILE A 39 -3.03 2.25 24.80
C ILE A 39 -2.62 0.77 24.91
N SER A 40 -2.80 -0.03 23.86
CA SER A 40 -2.37 -1.43 23.83
C SER A 40 -0.88 -1.56 24.14
N HIS A 41 -0.03 -0.75 23.50
CA HIS A 41 1.40 -0.74 23.75
C HIS A 41 1.73 -0.34 25.20
N LYS A 42 1.13 0.73 25.73
CA LYS A 42 1.36 1.18 27.10
C LYS A 42 1.00 0.11 28.13
N PHE A 43 -0.18 -0.51 28.01
CA PHE A 43 -0.58 -1.58 28.92
C PHE A 43 0.21 -2.89 28.71
N GLY A 44 0.62 -3.18 27.49
CA GLY A 44 1.45 -4.35 27.20
C GLY A 44 2.87 -4.23 27.76
N ARG A 45 3.50 -3.06 27.59
CA ARG A 45 4.91 -2.82 27.92
C ARG A 45 5.11 -2.29 29.34
N ASP A 46 4.43 -1.20 29.70
CA ASP A 46 4.69 -0.49 30.96
C ASP A 46 3.98 -1.17 32.14
N HIS A 47 2.81 -1.75 31.89
CA HIS A 47 2.02 -2.45 32.92
C HIS A 47 2.19 -3.98 32.89
N GLY A 48 2.98 -4.52 31.95
CA GLY A 48 3.26 -5.96 31.85
C GLY A 48 2.03 -6.83 31.62
N LEU A 49 0.91 -6.26 31.15
CA LEU A 49 -0.36 -6.99 30.94
C LEU A 49 -0.39 -7.75 29.61
N GLY A 50 0.68 -7.63 28.81
CA GLY A 50 0.87 -8.34 27.56
C GLY A 50 -0.23 -8.09 26.52
N THR A 51 -0.48 -9.11 25.71
CA THR A 51 -1.48 -9.13 24.62
C THR A 51 -2.69 -10.01 24.94
N GLN A 52 -2.86 -10.38 26.21
CA GLN A 52 -4.00 -11.21 26.63
C GLN A 52 -5.29 -10.37 26.62
N PRO A 53 -6.44 -10.97 26.25
CA PRO A 53 -7.72 -10.28 26.29
C PRO A 53 -8.06 -9.85 27.72
N TRP A 54 -8.72 -8.71 27.87
CA TRP A 54 -9.19 -8.24 29.17
C TRP A 54 -10.30 -9.14 29.68
N MET A 55 -10.03 -9.87 30.76
CA MET A 55 -10.96 -10.82 31.35
C MET A 55 -10.84 -10.83 32.87
N GLU A 56 -11.94 -11.16 33.54
CA GLU A 56 -11.94 -11.33 34.99
C GLU A 56 -11.11 -12.56 35.36
N ASN A 57 -10.34 -12.46 36.43
CA ASN A 57 -9.51 -13.55 36.91
C ASN A 57 -10.41 -14.61 37.57
N PRO A 58 -10.44 -15.85 37.03
CA PRO A 58 -11.28 -16.90 37.59
C PRO A 58 -10.90 -17.28 39.03
N ALA A 59 -9.65 -17.05 39.44
CA ALA A 59 -9.18 -17.34 40.80
C ALA A 59 -9.48 -16.23 41.81
N TYR A 60 -9.71 -14.99 41.35
CA TYR A 60 -9.95 -13.82 42.21
C TYR A 60 -11.04 -12.94 41.59
N PRO A 61 -12.33 -13.20 41.90
CA PRO A 61 -13.42 -12.39 41.39
C PRO A 61 -13.26 -10.93 41.82
N GLY A 62 -13.52 -10.00 40.90
CA GLY A 62 -13.27 -8.57 41.02
C GLY A 62 -11.89 -8.10 40.53
N ARG A 63 -10.93 -9.01 40.30
CA ARG A 63 -9.63 -8.67 39.72
C ARG A 63 -9.62 -9.01 38.23
N PHE A 64 -9.23 -8.07 37.39
CA PHE A 64 -9.11 -8.28 35.96
C PHE A 64 -7.66 -8.48 35.54
N ILE A 65 -7.47 -9.33 34.53
CA ILE A 65 -6.19 -9.65 33.90
C ILE A 65 -6.25 -9.36 32.40
N GLY A 66 -5.09 -9.15 31.79
CA GLY A 66 -4.95 -8.84 30.36
C GLY A 66 -4.99 -7.34 30.05
N ASN A 67 -5.12 -7.00 28.79
CA ASN A 67 -5.00 -5.62 28.32
C ASN A 67 -6.40 -5.00 28.07
N PRO A 68 -6.77 -3.89 28.74
CA PRO A 68 -8.12 -3.32 28.63
C PRO A 68 -8.48 -2.87 27.20
N SER A 69 -7.48 -2.51 26.39
CA SER A 69 -7.67 -2.17 24.97
C SER A 69 -8.08 -3.37 24.10
N LEU A 70 -7.84 -4.59 24.58
CA LEU A 70 -8.20 -5.86 23.95
C LEU A 70 -9.49 -6.43 24.56
N SER A 71 -10.22 -5.67 25.37
CA SER A 71 -11.53 -6.08 25.87
C SER A 71 -12.53 -6.30 24.74
N VAL A 72 -13.50 -7.18 24.98
CA VAL A 72 -14.62 -7.43 24.06
C VAL A 72 -15.41 -6.14 23.82
N VAL A 73 -15.67 -5.36 24.88
CA VAL A 73 -16.41 -4.09 24.82
C VAL A 73 -15.73 -3.08 23.90
N VAL A 74 -14.42 -2.85 24.07
CA VAL A 74 -13.67 -1.92 23.21
C VAL A 74 -13.61 -2.44 21.78
N SER A 75 -13.46 -3.75 21.58
CA SER A 75 -13.43 -4.35 20.24
C SER A 75 -14.77 -4.18 19.51
N GLN A 76 -15.88 -4.43 20.18
CA GLN A 76 -17.24 -4.19 19.66
C GLN A 76 -17.46 -2.71 19.34
N TYR A 77 -17.04 -1.81 20.24
CA TYR A 77 -17.09 -0.37 19.99
C TYR A 77 -16.29 0.01 18.73
N MET A 78 -15.07 -0.51 18.55
CA MET A 78 -14.24 -0.23 17.37
C MET A 78 -14.86 -0.75 16.08
N ILE A 79 -15.52 -1.91 16.10
CA ILE A 79 -16.25 -2.44 14.93
C ILE A 79 -17.43 -1.52 14.60
N SER A 80 -18.25 -1.17 15.59
CA SER A 80 -19.38 -0.25 15.43
C SER A 80 -18.92 1.12 14.91
N LEU A 81 -17.85 1.67 15.49
CA LEU A 81 -17.27 2.93 15.07
C LEU A 81 -16.80 2.88 13.61
N ARG A 82 -16.11 1.80 13.21
CA ARG A 82 -15.70 1.60 11.80
C ARG A 82 -16.90 1.66 10.87
N CYS A 83 -17.95 0.90 11.18
CA CYS A 83 -19.17 0.87 10.37
C CYS A 83 -19.81 2.26 10.29
N ARG A 84 -20.00 2.95 11.42
CA ARG A 84 -20.59 4.31 11.44
C ARG A 84 -19.80 5.30 10.60
N LYS A 85 -18.47 5.30 10.73
CA LYS A 85 -17.59 6.18 9.94
C LYS A 85 -17.67 5.89 8.44
N VAL A 86 -17.71 4.63 8.04
CA VAL A 86 -17.92 4.24 6.63
C VAL A 86 -19.27 4.72 6.12
N HIS A 87 -20.34 4.57 6.89
CA HIS A 87 -21.67 5.08 6.52
C HIS A 87 -21.71 6.62 6.44
N ALA A 88 -20.90 7.30 7.26
CA ALA A 88 -20.73 8.75 7.20
C ALA A 88 -19.85 9.22 6.01
N GLY A 89 -19.41 8.31 5.14
CA GLY A 89 -18.59 8.60 3.97
C GLY A 89 -17.09 8.71 4.25
N GLU A 90 -16.60 8.30 5.43
CA GLU A 90 -15.17 8.21 5.69
C GLU A 90 -14.58 7.09 4.80
N THR A 91 -13.68 7.48 3.89
CA THR A 91 -13.00 6.54 3.00
C THR A 91 -12.17 5.55 3.81
N VAL A 92 -12.35 4.25 3.57
CA VAL A 92 -11.58 3.19 4.22
C VAL A 92 -10.10 3.32 3.82
N ILE A 93 -9.25 3.70 4.78
CA ILE A 93 -7.82 3.98 4.54
C ILE A 93 -7.04 2.75 4.08
N SER A 94 -7.47 1.54 4.48
CA SER A 94 -6.77 0.29 4.10
C SER A 94 -6.94 -0.10 2.64
N ALA A 95 -7.73 0.64 1.85
CA ALA A 95 -8.08 0.28 0.49
C ALA A 95 -8.11 1.50 -0.44
N ARG A 96 -7.24 2.50 -0.23
CA ARG A 96 -7.03 3.49 -1.28
C ARG A 96 -6.27 2.79 -2.41
N ALA A 97 -6.95 2.54 -3.52
CA ALA A 97 -6.31 2.06 -4.73
C ALA A 97 -5.21 3.05 -5.14
N ILE A 98 -4.09 2.51 -5.64
CA ILE A 98 -3.07 3.34 -6.27
C ILE A 98 -3.68 3.82 -7.59
N ASP A 99 -3.72 5.13 -7.79
CA ASP A 99 -4.23 5.75 -9.01
C ASP A 99 -3.07 6.14 -9.95
N GLU A 100 -3.34 6.31 -11.24
CA GLU A 100 -2.40 6.87 -12.24
C GLU A 100 -1.68 8.15 -11.74
N PRO A 101 -2.37 9.20 -11.22
CA PRO A 101 -1.68 10.38 -10.71
C PRO A 101 -0.75 10.09 -9.53
N THR A 102 -1.05 9.06 -8.74
CA THR A 102 -0.19 8.64 -7.62
C THR A 102 1.10 8.02 -8.16
N LEU A 103 1.01 7.16 -9.18
CA LEU A 103 2.18 6.59 -9.85
C LEU A 103 3.02 7.65 -10.56
N LYS A 104 2.37 8.63 -11.20
CA LYS A 104 3.06 9.75 -11.86
C LYS A 104 3.79 10.64 -10.84
N ALA A 105 3.17 10.95 -9.71
CA ALA A 105 3.81 11.70 -8.64
C ALA A 105 5.01 10.92 -8.05
N LEU A 106 4.87 9.60 -7.89
CA LEU A 106 5.94 8.72 -7.43
C LEU A 106 7.13 8.70 -8.40
N TRP A 107 6.86 8.67 -9.71
CA TRP A 107 7.89 8.79 -10.75
C TRP A 107 8.68 10.09 -10.62
N VAL A 108 7.98 11.23 -10.63
CA VAL A 108 8.60 12.57 -10.53
C VAL A 108 9.45 12.66 -9.26
N PHE A 109 8.93 12.16 -8.14
CA PHE A 109 9.66 12.11 -6.87
C PHE A 109 10.93 11.25 -6.95
N ASN A 110 10.86 10.07 -7.56
CA ASN A 110 12.00 9.17 -7.70
C ASN A 110 13.04 9.70 -8.69
N CYS A 111 12.63 10.37 -9.76
CA CYS A 111 13.52 11.00 -10.73
C CYS A 111 14.26 12.22 -10.18
N ALA A 112 13.67 12.93 -9.21
CA ALA A 112 14.32 14.03 -8.51
C ALA A 112 15.42 13.57 -7.54
N ALA A 113 15.48 12.28 -7.21
CA ALA A 113 16.53 11.75 -6.34
C ALA A 113 17.87 11.66 -7.07
N GLU A 114 18.95 11.97 -6.35
CA GLU A 114 20.30 11.88 -6.89
C GLU A 114 20.62 10.46 -7.38
N ARG A 115 21.13 10.36 -8.61
CA ARG A 115 21.65 9.11 -9.19
C ARG A 115 22.96 8.72 -8.53
N ASN A 116 22.88 8.31 -7.27
CA ASN A 116 24.03 7.84 -6.52
C ASN A 116 24.33 6.40 -6.96
N GLU A 117 25.41 6.23 -7.73
CA GLU A 117 25.94 4.92 -8.10
C GLU A 117 26.32 4.14 -6.82
N HIS A 118 25.63 3.02 -6.61
CA HIS A 118 26.11 1.88 -5.83
C HIS A 118 26.58 2.14 -4.40
N MET A 119 25.75 2.77 -3.56
CA MET A 119 25.98 2.67 -2.12
C MET A 119 24.85 1.93 -1.42
N ARG A 120 25.20 0.75 -0.89
CA ARG A 120 24.51 0.16 0.26
C ARG A 120 24.50 1.24 1.34
N ILE A 121 23.34 1.85 1.56
CA ILE A 121 23.21 2.94 2.51
C ILE A 121 23.56 2.40 3.90
N SER A 122 24.63 2.93 4.49
CA SER A 122 25.04 2.55 5.84
C SER A 122 23.90 2.84 6.82
N ARG A 123 23.77 2.00 7.87
CA ARG A 123 22.79 2.24 8.95
C ARG A 123 22.95 3.62 9.56
N LYS A 124 24.18 4.16 9.61
CA LYS A 124 24.47 5.51 10.10
C LYS A 124 23.86 6.59 9.21
N ARG A 125 24.11 6.52 7.90
CA ARG A 125 23.54 7.46 6.92
C ARG A 125 22.01 7.42 6.90
N LYS A 126 21.41 6.22 7.04
CA LYS A 126 19.95 6.07 7.13
C LYS A 126 19.35 6.73 8.39
N ALA A 127 20.11 6.79 9.49
CA ALA A 127 19.68 7.47 10.70
C ALA A 127 19.83 9.00 10.59
N GLU A 128 20.84 9.48 9.89
CA GLU A 128 21.11 10.92 9.67
C GLU A 128 20.19 11.53 8.59
N HIS A 129 19.85 10.75 7.56
CA HIS A 129 19.02 11.17 6.42
C HIS A 129 17.89 10.15 6.18
N PRO A 130 16.77 10.24 6.93
CA PRO A 130 15.62 9.34 6.76
C PRO A 130 14.99 9.39 5.36
N GLU A 131 15.13 10.53 4.68
CA GLU A 131 14.72 10.75 3.29
C GLU A 131 15.40 9.79 2.30
N ASP A 132 16.61 9.31 2.61
CA ASP A 132 17.41 8.38 1.82
C ASP A 132 17.13 6.91 2.21
N TRP A 133 15.88 6.56 2.50
CA TRP A 133 15.54 5.22 3.03
C TRP A 133 15.89 4.05 2.08
N GLY A 134 15.95 4.32 0.78
CA GLY A 134 16.42 3.41 -0.27
C GLY A 134 17.05 4.23 -1.39
N GLY A 135 18.24 3.87 -1.83
CA GLY A 135 18.96 4.60 -2.89
C GLY A 135 18.19 4.58 -4.23
N PHE A 136 18.68 5.35 -5.20
CA PHE A 136 18.01 5.56 -6.49
C PHE A 136 17.57 4.25 -7.17
N LEU A 137 18.48 3.27 -7.29
CA LEU A 137 18.17 1.97 -7.90
C LEU A 137 17.03 1.23 -7.20
N MET A 138 17.05 1.16 -5.86
CA MET A 138 15.99 0.49 -5.10
C MET A 138 14.63 1.17 -5.32
N ARG A 139 14.60 2.51 -5.36
CA ARG A 139 13.37 3.25 -5.65
C ARG A 139 12.84 2.95 -7.05
N MET A 140 13.73 2.90 -8.04
CA MET A 140 13.37 2.58 -9.43
C MET A 140 12.91 1.13 -9.58
N MET A 141 13.55 0.18 -8.88
CA MET A 141 13.11 -1.23 -8.85
C MET A 141 11.72 -1.37 -8.21
N LEU A 142 11.47 -0.70 -7.08
CA LEU A 142 10.16 -0.69 -6.44
C LEU A 142 9.11 0.00 -7.33
N TYR A 143 9.48 1.09 -8.00
CA TYR A 143 8.61 1.76 -8.96
C TYR A 143 8.22 0.86 -10.12
N LEU A 144 9.19 0.15 -10.71
CA LEU A 144 8.92 -0.85 -11.75
C LEU A 144 7.97 -1.94 -11.24
N LEU A 145 8.20 -2.44 -10.03
CA LEU A 145 7.31 -3.44 -9.40
C LEU A 145 5.88 -2.88 -9.24
N TYR A 146 5.72 -1.64 -8.77
CA TYR A 146 4.41 -0.99 -8.69
C TYR A 146 3.73 -0.85 -10.05
N LEU A 147 4.48 -0.47 -11.09
CA LEU A 147 3.95 -0.36 -12.45
C LEU A 147 3.50 -1.71 -12.99
N VAL A 148 4.34 -2.74 -12.91
CA VAL A 148 4.00 -4.10 -13.38
C VAL A 148 2.78 -4.63 -12.64
N SER A 149 2.74 -4.50 -11.30
CA SER A 149 1.58 -4.91 -10.52
C SER A 149 0.32 -4.14 -10.87
N PHE A 150 0.41 -2.81 -11.09
CA PHE A 150 -0.73 -1.97 -11.44
C PHE A 150 -1.27 -2.28 -12.83
N LEU A 151 -0.38 -2.42 -13.82
CA LEU A 151 -0.74 -2.64 -15.22
C LEU A 151 -1.26 -4.08 -15.46
N CYS A 152 -0.63 -5.08 -14.84
CA CYS A 152 -1.03 -6.49 -14.98
C CYS A 152 -2.11 -6.91 -13.96
N LEU A 153 -2.54 -6.02 -13.05
CA LEU A 153 -3.42 -6.34 -11.92
C LEU A 153 -2.92 -7.56 -11.11
N LEU A 154 -1.62 -7.55 -10.79
CA LEU A 154 -0.95 -8.61 -10.03
C LEU A 154 -0.80 -8.21 -8.57
N HIS A 155 -0.93 -9.20 -7.69
CA HIS A 155 -0.43 -9.08 -6.33
C HIS A 155 1.11 -8.98 -6.33
N PHE A 156 1.68 -8.33 -5.29
CA PHE A 156 3.14 -8.21 -5.21
C PHE A 156 3.86 -9.56 -5.14
N ASP A 157 3.27 -10.56 -4.48
CA ASP A 157 3.83 -11.90 -4.41
C ASP A 157 3.87 -12.59 -5.79
N GLU A 158 2.94 -12.27 -6.69
CA GLU A 158 2.91 -12.77 -8.06
C GLU A 158 3.94 -12.03 -8.93
N ALA A 159 4.01 -10.71 -8.79
CA ALA A 159 4.96 -9.90 -9.56
C ALA A 159 6.43 -10.21 -9.21
N LEU A 160 6.72 -10.59 -7.96
CA LEU A 160 8.05 -11.03 -7.53
C LEU A 160 8.46 -12.40 -8.08
N GLN A 161 7.52 -13.19 -8.59
CA GLN A 161 7.80 -14.50 -9.20
C GLN A 161 8.13 -14.40 -10.69
N ILE A 162 8.02 -13.21 -11.29
CA ILE A 162 8.38 -12.98 -12.69
C ILE A 162 9.88 -13.19 -12.86
N THR A 163 10.24 -14.04 -13.81
CA THR A 163 11.62 -14.36 -14.18
C THR A 163 11.98 -13.79 -15.54
N TRP A 164 13.28 -13.77 -15.88
CA TRP A 164 13.74 -13.30 -17.19
C TRP A 164 13.22 -14.15 -18.35
N SER A 165 12.92 -15.44 -18.15
CA SER A 165 12.32 -16.29 -19.18
C SER A 165 10.88 -15.90 -19.51
N ASP A 166 10.23 -15.14 -18.63
CA ASP A 166 8.86 -14.67 -18.80
C ASP A 166 8.80 -13.34 -19.58
N ILE A 167 9.94 -12.73 -19.90
CA ILE A 167 10.02 -11.41 -20.55
C ILE A 167 10.59 -11.58 -21.95
N THR A 168 9.85 -11.07 -22.93
CA THR A 168 10.27 -11.03 -24.33
C THR A 168 10.12 -9.61 -24.85
N PHE A 169 11.11 -9.13 -25.59
CA PHE A 169 11.06 -7.80 -26.19
C PHE A 169 10.61 -7.96 -27.64
N GLN A 170 9.65 -7.14 -28.07
CA GLN A 170 9.11 -7.22 -29.42
C GLN A 170 9.18 -5.87 -30.11
N VAL A 171 9.53 -5.91 -31.39
CA VAL A 171 9.64 -4.74 -32.26
C VAL A 171 8.70 -4.90 -33.44
N LYS A 172 8.14 -3.79 -33.90
CA LYS A 172 7.24 -3.77 -35.05
C LYS A 172 8.01 -4.02 -36.34
N ASP A 173 7.52 -4.92 -37.18
CA ASP A 173 8.11 -5.18 -38.49
C ASP A 173 7.97 -3.93 -39.39
N ALA A 174 9.08 -3.50 -39.99
CA ALA A 174 9.12 -2.39 -40.93
C ALA A 174 8.49 -2.75 -42.29
N VAL A 175 8.46 -4.05 -42.64
CA VAL A 175 7.98 -4.55 -43.94
C VAL A 175 6.51 -4.93 -43.87
N LEU A 176 6.10 -5.67 -42.84
CA LEU A 176 4.72 -6.09 -42.61
C LEU A 176 4.05 -5.20 -41.57
N LYS A 177 3.26 -4.22 -42.05
CA LYS A 177 2.44 -3.37 -41.17
C LYS A 177 1.53 -4.24 -40.30
N ASN A 178 1.74 -4.16 -38.98
CA ASN A 178 0.98 -4.83 -37.89
C ASN A 178 1.51 -6.19 -37.42
N GLN A 179 2.71 -6.62 -37.82
CA GLN A 179 3.35 -7.78 -37.21
C GLN A 179 4.40 -7.35 -36.17
N TRP A 180 4.44 -8.07 -35.05
CA TRP A 180 5.45 -7.91 -34.01
C TRP A 180 6.40 -9.10 -34.06
N ILE A 181 7.70 -8.82 -33.98
CA ILE A 181 8.76 -9.82 -34.05
C ILE A 181 9.57 -9.72 -32.76
N ASP A 182 9.97 -10.88 -32.23
CA ASP A 182 10.87 -10.92 -31.08
C ASP A 182 12.21 -10.26 -31.44
N ALA A 183 12.59 -9.26 -30.65
CA ALA A 183 13.78 -8.49 -30.84
C ALA A 183 15.00 -9.30 -30.39
N THR A 184 15.88 -9.62 -31.33
CA THR A 184 17.19 -10.16 -31.00
C THR A 184 18.04 -9.09 -30.30
N PRO A 185 19.00 -9.47 -29.44
CA PRO A 185 19.87 -8.52 -28.75
C PRO A 185 20.57 -7.54 -29.70
N ASP A 186 20.96 -8.03 -30.88
CA ASP A 186 21.59 -7.21 -31.92
C ASP A 186 20.65 -6.12 -32.44
N LEU A 187 19.37 -6.42 -32.57
CA LEU A 187 18.34 -5.47 -33.02
C LEU A 187 18.10 -4.40 -31.96
N LEU A 188 18.06 -4.78 -30.68
CA LEU A 188 17.91 -3.85 -29.54
C LEU A 188 19.10 -2.90 -29.42
N CYS A 189 20.32 -3.39 -29.67
CA CYS A 189 21.55 -2.61 -29.60
C CYS A 189 21.73 -1.62 -30.77
N GLN A 190 21.04 -1.82 -31.89
CA GLN A 190 21.19 -0.97 -33.08
C GLN A 190 20.60 0.43 -32.91
N GLY A 191 19.79 0.69 -31.88
CA GLY A 191 19.37 2.03 -31.44
C GLY A 191 18.61 2.84 -32.50
N GLY A 192 17.29 3.03 -32.31
CA GLY A 192 16.52 3.85 -33.25
C GLY A 192 15.01 3.63 -33.25
N PHE A 193 14.49 2.79 -32.36
CA PHE A 193 13.05 2.56 -32.26
C PHE A 193 12.35 3.80 -31.71
N ARG A 194 11.23 4.17 -32.35
CA ARG A 194 10.27 5.06 -31.71
C ARG A 194 9.59 4.27 -30.59
N SER A 195 9.15 4.95 -29.54
CA SER A 195 8.42 4.31 -28.44
C SER A 195 7.19 3.50 -28.91
N THR A 196 6.59 3.87 -30.05
CA THR A 196 5.45 3.15 -30.66
C THR A 196 5.83 1.85 -31.38
N ASP A 197 7.11 1.61 -31.59
CA ASP A 197 7.61 0.50 -32.40
C ASP A 197 8.25 -0.60 -31.53
N PHE A 198 8.15 -0.46 -30.21
CA PHE A 198 8.73 -1.34 -29.22
C PHE A 198 7.71 -1.66 -28.12
N ARG A 199 7.59 -2.94 -27.77
CA ARG A 199 6.78 -3.39 -26.64
C ARG A 199 7.49 -4.47 -25.84
N VAL A 200 7.17 -4.55 -24.56
CA VAL A 200 7.61 -5.63 -23.68
C VAL A 200 6.47 -6.60 -23.52
N HIS A 201 6.68 -7.83 -23.95
CA HIS A 201 5.72 -8.92 -23.83
C HIS A 201 6.05 -9.75 -22.59
N LEU A 202 5.11 -9.76 -21.65
CA LEU A 202 5.23 -10.43 -20.35
C LEU A 202 4.33 -11.67 -20.31
N MET A 203 4.95 -12.84 -20.25
CA MET A 203 4.27 -14.12 -20.09
C MET A 203 3.98 -14.36 -18.62
N LEU A 204 2.71 -14.43 -18.23
CA LEU A 204 2.32 -14.64 -16.83
C LEU A 204 1.96 -16.12 -16.58
N PRO A 205 2.87 -16.95 -16.02
CA PRO A 205 2.65 -18.39 -15.91
C PRO A 205 1.58 -18.78 -14.87
N PHE A 206 1.21 -17.85 -13.98
CA PHE A 206 0.38 -18.13 -12.81
C PHE A 206 -1.12 -17.83 -13.01
N ARG A 207 -1.52 -17.09 -14.07
CA ARG A 207 -2.94 -16.86 -14.38
C ARG A 207 -3.43 -17.83 -15.46
N LYS A 208 -4.07 -18.92 -15.04
CA LYS A 208 -5.08 -19.60 -15.86
C LYS A 208 -6.42 -18.93 -15.60
N THR A 209 -6.85 -17.99 -16.44
CA THR A 209 -8.23 -17.53 -16.33
C THR A 209 -9.17 -18.63 -16.77
N HIS A 210 -10.07 -19.03 -15.88
CA HIS A 210 -11.07 -20.08 -16.06
C HIS A 210 -12.07 -19.81 -17.21
N GLN A 211 -11.91 -18.71 -17.95
CA GLN A 211 -12.80 -18.23 -19.01
C GLN A 211 -12.22 -18.35 -20.44
N GLN A 212 -10.94 -18.70 -20.61
CA GLN A 212 -10.38 -18.96 -21.94
C GLN A 212 -9.54 -20.24 -21.88
N GLY A 213 -9.87 -21.21 -22.72
CA GLY A 213 -9.34 -22.58 -22.70
C GLY A 213 -7.84 -22.72 -22.94
N GLY A 214 -7.02 -22.28 -21.99
CA GLY A 214 -5.57 -22.50 -22.00
C GLY A 214 -4.76 -21.48 -22.80
N GLU A 215 -5.35 -20.37 -23.25
CA GLU A 215 -4.60 -19.29 -23.90
C GLU A 215 -4.11 -18.28 -22.85
N SER A 216 -2.81 -18.00 -22.91
CA SER A 216 -2.09 -17.04 -22.05
C SER A 216 -2.68 -15.64 -22.18
N GLN A 217 -2.93 -14.96 -21.06
CA GLN A 217 -3.42 -13.58 -21.08
C GLN A 217 -2.35 -12.64 -21.62
N TRP A 218 -2.69 -11.94 -22.69
CA TRP A 218 -1.85 -10.96 -23.37
C TRP A 218 -1.97 -9.63 -22.65
N PHE A 219 -0.83 -9.08 -22.20
CA PHE A 219 -0.77 -7.68 -21.81
C PHE A 219 0.26 -6.99 -22.71
N ASP A 220 -0.26 -6.24 -23.68
CA ASP A 220 0.55 -5.40 -24.55
C ASP A 220 0.87 -4.10 -23.78
N PHE A 221 2.14 -3.93 -23.43
CA PHE A 221 2.63 -2.71 -22.82
C PHE A 221 3.37 -1.87 -23.85
N ASP A 222 2.68 -0.85 -24.36
CA ASP A 222 3.33 0.28 -25.00
C ASP A 222 3.96 1.13 -23.89
N PHE A 223 5.24 0.87 -23.62
CA PHE A 223 6.01 1.74 -22.73
C PHE A 223 6.25 3.07 -23.46
N ILE A 224 5.33 4.01 -23.27
CA ILE A 224 5.51 5.41 -23.66
C ILE A 224 6.43 6.05 -22.62
N PHE A 225 7.74 6.00 -22.90
CA PHE A 225 8.77 6.76 -22.18
C PHE A 225 8.88 8.17 -22.77
#